data_AF-A0A1Y3NCJ8-F1
#
_entry.id   AF-A0A1Y3NCJ8-F1
#
_cell.length_a   1.000
_cell.length_b   1.000
_cell.length_c   1.000
_cell.angle_alpha   90.00
_cell.angle_beta   90.00
_cell.angle_gamma   90.00
#
_symmetry.space_group_name_H-M   'P 1'
#
loop_
_entity.id
_entity.type
_entity.pdbx_description
1 polymer ?
#
loop_
_entity_poly.entity_id
_entity_poly.type
_entity_poly.pdbx_seq_one_letter_code
_entity_poly.pdbx_strand_id
1 'polypeptide(L)' 'IVFNSLVVSRHHAEIFIKNNKFYIVDVGSNGGTFINGKRISKPGQKSEAVQVTPGDIIQLGQDY' A
#
# COMPACT_ATOMS: atom_id res chain seq x y z
N ILE A 1 -11.44 2.62 -0.05
CA ILE A 1 -11.34 3.43 1.19
C ILE A 1 -10.69 4.75 0.78
N VAL A 2 -11.20 5.89 1.25
CA VAL A 2 -10.66 7.22 0.93
C VAL A 2 -10.10 7.85 2.20
N PHE A 3 -8.92 8.43 2.10
CA PHE A 3 -8.25 9.13 3.21
C PHE A 3 -8.14 10.61 2.87
N ASN A 4 -8.49 11.48 3.82
CA ASN A 4 -8.28 12.92 3.68
C ASN A 4 -6.85 13.25 4.14
N SER A 5 -5.86 12.99 3.29
CA SER A 5 -4.45 13.21 3.58
C SER A 5 -3.70 13.65 2.34
N LEU A 6 -2.76 14.60 2.50
CA LEU A 6 -1.95 15.12 1.41
C LEU A 6 -0.89 14.10 0.92
N VAL A 7 -0.47 13.17 1.79
CA VAL A 7 0.51 12.14 1.45
C VAL A 7 -0.12 10.85 0.90
N VAL A 8 -1.45 10.76 0.91
CA VAL A 8 -2.18 9.63 0.32
C VAL A 8 -2.69 10.00 -1.07
N SER A 9 -2.05 9.44 -2.10
CA SER A 9 -2.49 9.60 -3.49
C SER A 9 -3.95 9.17 -3.71
N ARG A 10 -4.64 9.80 -4.68
CA ARG A 10 -6.03 9.49 -5.06
C ARG A 10 -6.24 8.00 -5.39
N HIS A 11 -5.30 7.45 -6.15
CA HIS A 11 -5.15 6.01 -6.33
C HIS A 11 -3.84 5.61 -5.65
N HIS A 12 -3.93 5.05 -4.44
CA HIS A 12 -2.76 4.77 -3.62
C HIS A 12 -2.37 3.30 -3.66
N ALA A 13 -3.31 2.43 -3.27
CA ALA A 13 -3.11 1.00 -3.25
C ALA A 13 -4.43 0.29 -3.55
N GLU A 14 -4.31 -0.92 -4.06
CA GLU A 14 -5.39 -1.85 -4.31
C GLU A 14 -5.24 -3.04 -3.36
N ILE A 15 -6.33 -3.41 -2.68
CA ILE A 15 -6.38 -4.59 -1.81
C ILE A 15 -7.38 -5.56 -2.43
N PHE A 16 -6.96 -6.80 -2.62
CA PHE A 16 -7.79 -7.84 -3.21
C PHE A 16 -7.55 -9.20 -2.55
N ILE A 17 -8.51 -10.11 -2.74
CA ILE A 17 -8.42 -11.48 -2.26
C ILE A 17 -8.16 -12.39 -3.46
N LYS A 18 -7.15 -13.26 -3.34
CA LYS A 18 -6.88 -14.33 -4.31
C LYS A 18 -6.58 -15.62 -3.57
N ASN A 19 -7.22 -16.71 -3.95
CA ASN A 19 -7.03 -18.03 -3.31
C ASN A 19 -7.17 -17.98 -1.77
N ASN A 20 -8.20 -17.27 -1.28
CA ASN A 20 -8.49 -17.10 0.14
C ASN A 20 -7.37 -16.42 0.96
N LYS A 21 -6.50 -15.66 0.28
CA LYS A 21 -5.43 -14.86 0.89
C LYS A 21 -5.58 -13.39 0.49
N PHE A 22 -5.29 -12.50 1.42
CA PHE A 22 -5.30 -11.06 1.19
C PHE A 22 -4.00 -10.60 0.55
N TYR A 23 -4.11 -9.71 -0.43
CA TYR A 23 -2.98 -9.08 -1.10
C TYR A 23 -3.19 -7.58 -1.17
N ILE A 24 -2.08 -6.84 -1.16
CA ILE A 24 -2.04 -5.41 -1.43
C ILE A 24 -1.02 -5.11 -2.53
N VAL A 25 -1.36 -4.16 -3.38
CA VAL A 25 -0.49 -3.60 -4.43
C VAL A 25 -0.49 -2.09 -4.30
N ASP A 26 0.69 -1.49 -4.17
CA ASP A 26 0.86 -0.05 -4.39
C ASP A 26 0.69 0.22 -5.89
N VAL A 27 -0.20 1.15 -6.26
CA VAL A 27 -0.49 1.46 -7.67
C VAL A 27 0.34 2.62 -8.24
N GLY A 28 1.49 2.91 -7.61
CA GLY A 28 2.38 4.01 -8.01
C GLY A 28 2.13 5.28 -7.21
N SER A 29 1.87 5.13 -5.91
CA SER A 29 1.66 6.23 -5.00
C SER A 29 2.93 7.09 -4.83
N ASN A 30 2.73 8.38 -4.56
CA ASN A 30 3.83 9.30 -4.29
C ASN A 30 4.38 9.11 -2.87
N GLY A 31 3.48 9.04 -1.87
CA GLY A 31 3.85 8.84 -0.47
C GLY A 31 4.34 7.41 -0.16
N GLY A 32 4.08 6.45 -1.03
CA GLY A 32 4.48 5.05 -0.86
C GLY A 32 3.56 4.26 0.09
N THR A 33 3.50 2.96 -0.15
CA THR A 33 2.88 1.98 0.75
C THR A 33 3.93 1.21 1.54
N PHE A 34 3.66 0.96 2.83
CA PHE A 34 4.54 0.23 3.73
C PHE A 34 3.78 -0.88 4.45
N ILE A 35 4.44 -2.01 4.65
CA ILE A 35 3.96 -3.14 5.44
C ILE A 35 4.98 -3.40 6.54
N ASN A 36 4.56 -3.35 7.80
CA ASN A 36 5.42 -3.52 8.97
C ASN A 36 6.67 -2.62 8.93
N GLY A 37 6.48 -1.35 8.53
CA GLY A 37 7.54 -0.36 8.37
C GLY A 37 8.42 -0.52 7.13
N LYS A 38 8.24 -1.58 6.32
CA LYS A 38 8.99 -1.81 5.09
C LYS A 38 8.21 -1.33 3.87
N ARG A 39 8.84 -0.47 3.07
CA ARG A 39 8.28 0.03 1.82
C ARG A 39 8.22 -1.07 0.75
N ILE A 40 7.10 -1.17 0.03
CA ILE A 40 6.85 -2.28 -0.92
C ILE A 40 7.14 -1.95 -2.39
N SER A 41 7.34 -0.67 -2.74
CA SER A 41 7.71 -0.22 -4.08
C SER A 41 8.63 1.00 -4.04
N LYS A 42 9.19 1.39 -5.19
CA LYS A 42 9.85 2.70 -5.39
C LYS A 42 8.81 3.82 -5.58
N PRO A 43 9.12 5.10 -5.31
CA PRO A 43 8.16 6.20 -5.46
C PRO A 43 7.64 6.28 -6.89
N GLY A 44 6.33 6.44 -7.04
CA GLY A 44 5.68 6.49 -8.36
C GLY A 44 5.71 5.17 -9.14
N GLN A 45 6.14 4.06 -8.55
CA GLN A 45 6.19 2.75 -9.20
C GLN A 45 5.20 1.77 -8.57
N LYS A 46 4.56 0.97 -9.43
CA LYS A 46 3.67 -0.10 -9.00
C LYS A 46 4.46 -1.18 -8.25
N SER A 47 3.94 -1.68 -7.14
CA SER A 47 4.53 -2.83 -6.44
C SER A 47 4.11 -4.15 -7.07
N GLU A 48 4.84 -5.22 -6.74
CA GLU A 48 4.27 -6.57 -6.84
C GLU A 48 3.14 -6.76 -5.81
N ALA A 49 2.31 -7.79 -6.01
CA ALA A 49 1.28 -8.14 -5.05
C ALA A 49 1.91 -8.75 -3.80
N VAL A 50 1.81 -8.04 -2.68
CA VAL A 50 2.33 -8.50 -1.39
C VAL A 50 1.21 -9.14 -0.61
N GLN A 51 1.41 -10.39 -0.18
CA GLN A 51 0.45 -11.06 0.70
C GLN A 51 0.47 -10.39 2.07
N VAL A 52 -0.73 -10.11 2.60
CA VAL A 52 -0.91 -9.61 3.98
C VAL A 52 -1.64 -10.65 4.82
N THR A 53 -1.25 -10.72 6.07
CA THR A 53 -1.81 -11.62 7.08
C THR A 53 -2.38 -10.83 8.25
N PRO A 54 -3.33 -11.41 9.01
CA PRO A 54 -3.83 -10.78 10.23
C PRO A 54 -2.68 -10.42 11.18
N GLY A 55 -2.62 -9.16 11.60
CA GLY A 55 -1.55 -8.62 12.45
C GLY A 55 -0.56 -7.71 11.71
N ASP A 56 -0.52 -7.74 10.37
CA ASP A 56 0.31 -6.82 9.59
C ASP A 56 -0.20 -5.37 9.70
N ILE A 57 0.75 -4.44 9.87
CA ILE A 57 0.48 -3.01 9.88
C ILE A 57 0.71 -2.45 8.48
N ILE A 58 -0.35 -1.94 7.87
CA ILE A 58 -0.31 -1.28 6.55
C ILE A 58 -0.33 0.23 6.76
N GLN A 59 0.70 0.92 6.26
CA GLN A 59 0.78 2.37 6.26
C GLN A 59 0.72 2.89 4.81
N LEU A 60 -0.09 3.93 4.61
CA LEU A 60 -0.30 4.60 3.33
C LEU A 60 0.21 6.04 3.44
N GLY A 61 1.24 6.36 2.68
CA GLY A 61 1.93 7.64 2.77
C GLY A 61 2.88 7.77 3.97
N GLN A 62 3.85 8.66 3.84
CA GLN A 62 4.75 9.08 4.91
C GLN A 62 5.01 10.58 4.73
N ASP A 63 4.90 11.34 5.81
CA ASP A 63 5.30 12.76 5.84
C ASP A 63 6.84 12.86 5.82
N TYR A 64 7.36 13.84 5.08
CA TYR A 64 8.80 14.16 5.04
C TYR A 64 9.21 15.08 6.17
#